data_AF-A0A2U1WPS0-F1
#
_entry.id   AF-A0A2U1WPS0-F1
#
_cell.length_a   1.000
_cell.length_b   1.000
_cell.length_c   1.000
_cell.angle_alpha   90.00
_cell.angle_beta   90.00
_cell.angle_gamma   90.00
#
_symmetry.space_group_name_H-M   'P 1'
#
loop_
_entity.id
_entity.type
_entity.pdbx_description
1 polymer ?
#
loop_
_entity_poly.entity_id
_entity_poly.type
_entity_poly.pdbx_seq_one_letter_code
_entity_poly.pdbx_strand_id
1 'polypeptide(L)'
;MQGFRTYKDDMGERTAIAQPSNCRYAVALTAGVGETVTVPAEATSVVFNATAPFWVQYGAPATLPAGSILDGSAPELAPQARRVKAGSILGLIAPAACLVSLSFFGGR
;
A
#
# COMPACT_ATOMS: atom_id res chain seq x y z
N MET A 1 -23.41 -2.90 -4.15
CA MET A 1 -22.68 -4.20 -4.22
C MET A 1 -21.24 -3.91 -4.60
N GLN A 2 -20.27 -4.20 -3.72
CA GLN A 2 -18.86 -3.86 -3.96
C GLN A 2 -18.30 -4.69 -5.13
N GLY A 3 -17.67 -4.02 -6.10
CA GLY A 3 -16.98 -4.64 -7.22
C GLY A 3 -15.60 -5.15 -6.83
N PHE A 4 -15.54 -6.14 -5.92
CA PHE A 4 -14.33 -6.96 -5.83
C PHE A 4 -14.24 -7.78 -7.11
N ARG A 5 -13.11 -7.71 -7.81
CA ARG A 5 -12.86 -8.49 -9.03
C ARG A 5 -12.67 -9.94 -8.62
N THR A 6 -13.76 -10.67 -8.71
CA THR A 6 -13.91 -12.08 -8.35
C THR A 6 -13.37 -12.97 -9.46
N TYR A 7 -12.53 -13.93 -9.11
CA TYR A 7 -12.19 -15.03 -10.02
C TYR A 7 -13.47 -15.83 -10.32
N LYS A 8 -13.69 -16.24 -11.57
CA LYS A 8 -14.82 -17.10 -11.90
C LYS A 8 -14.43 -18.56 -11.63
N ASP A 9 -15.26 -19.30 -10.92
CA ASP A 9 -15.09 -20.75 -10.82
C ASP A 9 -15.42 -21.44 -12.16
N ASP A 10 -15.26 -22.77 -12.18
CA ASP A 10 -15.54 -23.60 -13.36
C ASP A 10 -17.04 -23.57 -13.77
N MET A 11 -17.92 -23.08 -12.89
CA MET A 11 -19.35 -22.88 -13.15
C MET A 11 -19.66 -21.46 -13.65
N GLY A 12 -18.64 -20.59 -13.76
CA GLY A 12 -18.76 -19.20 -14.18
C GLY A 12 -19.19 -18.24 -13.07
N GLU A 13 -19.32 -18.72 -11.84
CA GLU A 13 -19.75 -17.96 -10.68
C GLU A 13 -18.61 -17.16 -10.06
N ARG A 14 -18.95 -15.99 -9.52
CA ARG A 14 -17.98 -15.04 -8.97
C ARG A 14 -17.52 -15.50 -7.58
N THR A 15 -16.25 -15.87 -7.46
CA THR A 15 -15.63 -16.23 -6.18
C THR A 15 -14.96 -15.03 -5.50
N ALA A 16 -14.90 -14.99 -4.17
CA ALA A 16 -14.19 -13.94 -3.43
C ALA A 16 -12.64 -13.95 -3.62
N ILE A 17 -12.12 -14.84 -4.47
CA ILE A 17 -10.68 -14.98 -4.73
C ILE A 17 -10.24 -13.84 -5.65
N ALA A 18 -9.20 -13.12 -5.24
CA ALA A 18 -8.57 -12.08 -6.04
C ALA A 18 -7.55 -12.69 -7.04
N GLN A 19 -7.45 -12.08 -8.21
CA GLN A 19 -6.35 -12.40 -9.14
C GLN A 19 -4.99 -12.05 -8.51
N PRO A 20 -3.90 -12.71 -8.92
CA PRO A 20 -2.55 -12.32 -8.51
C PRO A 20 -2.27 -10.83 -8.80
N SER A 21 -1.50 -10.20 -7.90
CA SER A 21 -1.05 -8.82 -8.06
C SER A 21 -0.29 -8.60 -9.37
N ASN A 22 -0.61 -7.53 -10.10
CA ASN A 22 0.01 -7.16 -11.38
C ASN A 22 1.46 -6.66 -11.20
N CYS A 23 1.73 -5.99 -10.08
CA CYS A 23 3.06 -5.47 -9.75
C CYS A 23 3.32 -5.65 -8.25
N ARG A 24 4.58 -5.91 -7.87
CA ARG A 24 4.97 -6.16 -6.48
C ARG A 24 6.31 -5.49 -6.21
N TYR A 25 6.39 -4.76 -5.11
CA TYR A 25 7.64 -4.15 -4.63
C TYR A 25 7.99 -4.66 -3.23
N ALA A 26 9.29 -4.74 -2.96
CA ALA A 26 9.84 -4.92 -1.63
C ALA A 26 10.74 -3.73 -1.34
N VAL A 27 10.43 -2.98 -0.28
CA VAL A 27 11.13 -1.76 0.11
C VAL A 27 11.85 -2.01 1.41
N ALA A 28 13.17 -1.84 1.42
CA ALA A 28 13.96 -1.89 2.64
C ALA A 28 14.00 -0.50 3.28
N LEU A 29 13.36 -0.34 4.42
CA LEU A 29 13.37 0.90 5.18
C LEU A 29 14.51 0.88 6.19
N THR A 30 15.28 1.97 6.22
CA THR A 30 16.21 2.26 7.30
C THR A 30 15.48 3.02 8.40
N ALA A 31 15.84 2.78 9.66
CA ALA A 31 15.21 3.43 10.81
C ALA A 31 15.25 4.97 10.68
N GLY A 32 14.09 5.62 10.75
CA GLY A 32 13.95 7.08 10.71
C GLY A 32 14.21 7.74 9.34
N VAL A 33 14.49 6.96 8.29
CA VAL A 33 14.73 7.48 6.94
C VAL A 33 13.50 7.20 6.08
N GLY A 34 12.92 8.27 5.52
CA GLY A 34 11.75 8.18 4.65
C GLY A 34 12.14 7.79 3.23
N GLU A 35 11.35 6.91 2.63
CA GLU A 35 11.45 6.48 1.23
C GLU A 35 10.17 6.86 0.49
N THR A 36 10.26 7.01 -0.84
CA THR A 36 9.07 7.25 -1.67
C THR A 36 8.95 6.21 -2.77
N VAL A 37 7.72 5.77 -3.02
CA VAL A 37 7.38 4.80 -4.06
C VAL A 37 6.29 5.39 -4.94
N THR A 38 6.52 5.41 -6.24
CA THR A 38 5.48 5.79 -7.21
C THR A 38 4.54 4.61 -7.43
N VAL A 39 3.23 4.87 -7.32
CA VAL A 39 2.18 3.90 -7.63
C VAL A 39 2.28 3.54 -9.13
N PRO A 40 2.43 2.25 -9.49
CA PRO A 40 2.54 1.83 -10.88
C PRO A 40 1.38 2.31 -11.75
N ALA A 41 1.61 2.39 -13.07
CA ALA A 41 0.53 2.62 -14.03
C ALA A 41 -0.58 1.58 -13.85
N GLU A 42 -1.82 1.98 -14.12
CA GLU A 42 -3.03 1.15 -14.02
C GLU A 42 -3.38 0.60 -12.62
N ALA A 43 -2.51 0.77 -11.61
CA ALA A 43 -2.81 0.34 -10.25
C ALA A 43 -3.92 1.18 -9.62
N THR A 44 -4.92 0.49 -9.07
CA THR A 44 -6.10 1.10 -8.41
C THR A 44 -6.17 0.74 -6.93
N SER A 45 -5.41 -0.25 -6.50
CA SER A 45 -5.37 -0.73 -5.12
C SER A 45 -3.97 -1.25 -4.80
N VAL A 46 -3.61 -1.16 -3.53
CA VAL A 46 -2.37 -1.70 -2.98
C VAL A 46 -2.69 -2.46 -1.70
N VAL A 47 -2.00 -3.57 -1.47
CA VAL A 47 -1.97 -4.30 -0.21
C VAL A 47 -0.56 -4.21 0.34
N PHE A 48 -0.46 -3.82 1.61
CA PHE A 48 0.81 -3.74 2.32
C PHE A 48 0.97 -4.94 3.25
N ASN A 49 2.23 -5.32 3.46
CA ASN A 49 2.65 -6.16 4.57
C ASN A 49 4.09 -5.79 4.95
N ALA A 50 4.50 -6.02 6.19
CA ALA A 50 5.84 -5.65 6.63
C ALA A 50 6.38 -6.57 7.72
N THR A 51 7.70 -6.59 7.88
CA THR A 51 8.37 -7.34 8.97
C THR A 51 8.38 -6.58 10.29
N ALA A 52 8.01 -5.30 10.31
CA ALA A 52 7.89 -4.45 11.50
C ALA A 52 6.90 -3.29 11.25
N PRO A 53 6.47 -2.55 12.29
CA PRO A 53 5.62 -1.37 12.12
C PRO A 53 6.25 -0.32 11.20
N PHE A 54 5.42 0.28 10.34
CA PHE A 54 5.79 1.33 9.40
C PHE A 54 4.62 2.29 9.23
N TRP A 55 4.90 3.48 8.72
CA TRP A 55 3.93 4.54 8.43
C TRP A 55 3.87 4.81 6.93
N VAL A 56 2.68 5.12 6.42
CA VAL A 56 2.44 5.48 5.02
C VAL A 56 1.85 6.88 4.93
N GLN A 57 2.42 7.72 4.07
CA GLN A 57 1.83 9.00 3.66
C GLN A 57 1.38 8.92 2.20
N TYR A 58 0.18 9.40 1.91
CA TYR A 58 -0.37 9.40 0.57
C TYR A 58 -0.13 10.76 -0.12
N GLY A 59 0.48 10.74 -1.29
CA GLY A 59 0.74 11.94 -2.11
C GLY A 59 1.92 12.79 -1.64
N ALA A 60 2.63 12.40 -0.58
CA ALA A 60 3.78 13.12 -0.04
C ALA A 60 4.78 12.14 0.61
N PRO A 61 6.04 12.56 0.84
CA PRO A 61 6.97 11.83 1.70
C PRO A 61 6.41 11.65 3.11
N ALA A 62 6.72 10.52 3.74
CA ALA A 62 6.28 10.26 5.11
C ALA A 62 7.25 10.87 6.13
N THR A 63 6.71 11.37 7.23
CA THR A 63 7.48 11.81 8.40
C THR A 63 7.15 10.91 9.57
N LEU A 64 8.16 10.51 10.34
CA LEU A 64 7.95 9.66 11.51
C LEU A 64 7.27 10.49 12.60
N PRO A 65 6.08 10.10 13.11
CA PRO A 65 5.44 10.86 14.18
C PRO A 65 6.28 10.83 15.46
N ALA A 66 6.65 12.01 15.96
CA ALA A 66 7.35 12.20 17.25
C ALA A 66 6.40 12.60 18.40
N GLY A 67 5.13 12.83 18.08
CA GLY A 67 4.08 13.25 19.01
C GLY A 67 2.71 13.23 18.33
N SER A 68 1.71 13.80 19.01
CA SER A 68 0.34 13.86 18.48
C SER A 68 0.25 14.77 17.25
N ILE A 69 -0.34 14.25 16.17
CA ILE A 69 -0.70 15.01 14.96
C ILE A 69 -2.21 14.95 14.85
N LEU A 70 -2.90 16.08 15.12
CA LEU A 70 -4.36 16.16 15.26
C LEU A 70 -5.03 17.05 14.19
N ASP A 71 -4.30 17.42 13.14
CA ASP A 71 -4.78 18.26 12.03
C ASP A 71 -5.30 17.44 10.84
N GLY A 72 -5.35 16.11 10.97
CA GLY A 72 -5.78 15.20 9.91
C GLY A 72 -4.70 14.88 8.86
N SER A 73 -3.46 15.33 9.05
CA SER A 73 -2.34 15.07 8.13
C SER A 73 -1.45 13.88 8.51
N ALA A 74 -1.71 13.27 9.67
CA ALA A 74 -0.91 12.17 10.21
C ALA A 74 -0.77 11.03 9.19
N PRO A 75 0.45 10.45 9.04
CA PRO A 75 0.60 9.26 8.23
C PRO A 75 -0.17 8.09 8.85
N GLU A 76 -0.50 7.10 8.04
CA GLU A 76 -1.28 5.95 8.47
C GLU A 76 -0.37 4.81 8.96
N LEU A 77 -0.63 4.28 10.15
CA LEU A 77 0.15 3.18 10.73
C LEU A 77 -0.23 1.85 10.09
N ALA A 78 0.75 1.19 9.45
CA ALA A 78 0.66 -0.16 8.90
C ALA A 78 -0.70 -0.52 8.27
N PRO A 79 -1.17 0.26 7.26
CA PRO A 79 -2.47 0.01 6.65
C PRO A 79 -2.49 -1.35 5.95
N GLN A 80 -3.69 -1.95 5.89
CA GLN A 80 -3.95 -3.09 5.01
C GLN A 80 -4.26 -2.60 3.58
N ALA A 81 -5.25 -3.17 2.89
CA ALA A 81 -5.59 -2.79 1.52
C ALA A 81 -6.10 -1.33 1.43
N ARG A 82 -5.60 -0.56 0.46
CA ARG A 82 -6.02 0.82 0.20
C ARG A 82 -6.24 1.04 -1.28
N ARG A 83 -7.20 1.91 -1.62
CA ARG A 83 -7.32 2.43 -2.98
C ARG A 83 -6.23 3.48 -3.21
N VAL A 84 -5.63 3.43 -4.39
CA VAL A 84 -4.57 4.36 -4.80
C VAL A 84 -4.84 4.86 -6.21
N LYS A 85 -4.24 6.00 -6.53
CA LYS A 85 -4.26 6.57 -7.88
C LYS A 85 -2.94 6.23 -8.57
N ALA A 86 -3.01 5.66 -9.78
CA ALA A 86 -1.83 5.45 -10.61
C ALA A 86 -1.00 6.74 -10.76
N GLY A 87 0.33 6.63 -10.65
CA GLY A 87 1.27 7.75 -10.72
C GLY A 87 1.34 8.64 -9.46
N SER A 88 0.51 8.40 -8.44
CA SER A 88 0.66 9.08 -7.14
C SER A 88 1.85 8.52 -6.35
N ILE A 89 2.29 9.25 -5.32
CA ILE A 89 3.42 8.85 -4.47
C ILE A 89 2.89 8.24 -3.17
N LEU A 90 3.56 7.19 -2.70
CA LEU A 90 3.45 6.66 -1.34
C LEU A 90 4.76 6.95 -0.61
N GLY A 91 4.72 7.80 0.41
CA GLY A 91 5.81 7.98 1.35
C GLY A 91 5.79 6.86 2.40
N LEU A 92 6.95 6.29 2.72
CA LEU A 92 7.10 5.20 3.68
C LEU A 92 8.19 5.55 4.69
N ILE A 93 7.96 5.28 5.97
CA ILE A 93 8.98 5.46 7.02
C ILE A 93 8.73 4.48 8.16
N ALA A 94 9.79 4.04 8.84
CA ALA A 94 9.68 3.15 10.00
C ALA A 94 10.62 3.59 11.13
N PRO A 95 10.25 3.36 12.40
CA PRO A 95 11.13 3.64 13.56
C PRO A 95 12.30 2.67 13.69
N ALA A 96 12.26 1.51 13.02
CA ALA A 96 13.31 0.50 13.00
C ALA A 96 13.49 -0.03 11.57
N ALA A 97 14.65 -0.65 11.29
CA ALA A 97 14.91 -1.23 9.98
C ALA A 97 13.93 -2.38 9.68
N CYS A 98 13.30 -2.37 8.51
CA CYS A 98 12.33 -3.41 8.13
C CYS A 98 12.17 -3.54 6.61
N LEU A 99 11.48 -4.61 6.20
CA LEU A 99 11.04 -4.79 4.83
C LEU A 99 9.54 -4.55 4.73
N VAL A 100 9.12 -3.74 3.77
CA VAL A 100 7.71 -3.49 3.42
C VAL A 100 7.44 -4.07 2.04
N SER A 101 6.51 -5.00 1.96
CA SER A 101 5.98 -5.57 0.72
C SER A 101 4.74 -4.80 0.28
N LEU A 102 4.72 -4.40 -0.99
CA LEU A 102 3.62 -3.71 -1.65
C LEU A 102 3.13 -4.59 -2.80
N SER A 103 1.85 -4.94 -2.81
CA SER A 103 1.20 -5.65 -3.91
C SER A 103 0.16 -4.76 -4.56
N PHE A 104 0.38 -4.35 -5.80
CA PHE A 104 -0.51 -3.47 -6.56
C PHE A 104 -1.44 -4.26 -7.49
N PHE A 105 -2.73 -3.93 -7.41
CA PHE A 105 -3.79 -4.50 -8.21
C PHE A 105 -4.45 -3.40 -9.06
N GLY A 106 -4.74 -3.71 -10.32
CA GLY A 106 -5.35 -2.77 -11.25
C GLY A 106 -4.97 -3.07 -12.69
N GLY A 107 -5.54 -2.29 -13.61
CA GLY A 107 -5.46 -2.57 -15.05
C GLY A 107 -6.40 -3.70 -15.46
N ARG A 108 -7.06 -3.51 -16.59
CA ARG A 108 -7.64 -4.58 -17.42
C ARG A 108 -7.01 -4.41 -18.79
#